data_AF-A0A385DKY7-F1
#
_entry.id   AF-A0A385DKY7-F1
#
_cell.length_a   1.000
_cell.length_b   1.000
_cell.length_c   1.000
_cell.angle_alpha   90.00
_cell.angle_beta   90.00
_cell.angle_gamma   90.00
#
_symmetry.space_group_name_H-M   'P 1'
#
loop_
_entity.id
_entity.type
_entity.pdbx_description
1 polymer ?
#
loop_
_entity_poly.entity_id
_entity_poly.type
_entity_poly.pdbx_seq_one_letter_code
_entity_poly.pdbx_strand_id
1 'polypeptide(L)'
;MTTAPPAPGVPAAQTPDLAPAASPAPPAAPPPPRVRRVGWRVRFAVLSLIWGFSFLLIKVGTEAYAPLQVTLGRLVFGTLLLAGALAVRRDRLPRGARVWGHLTVAAFLLNAVPFTLFAYAELTIPSTLAGICNATSPLWGMALSLVALSEDRPTRRRVAGLGLGFLGVLTVLGVWEGFSGLDVRGTALALLASLCYPVGWIYVRRTLAGVDASHLSVMTGQLLLATVQLALVTPLFTSVPSAFPLGPLLAVVALGALGTGLALLLQYGLVAEVGPTIAQMVTYLIPVIATAAGVALLGEPLTWSTPVGAVVVLVGAALAQSRARPARSPGPQS
;
A
#
# COMPACT_ATOMS: atom_id res chain seq x y z
N MET A 1 21.97 -106.04 -4.52
CA MET A 1 21.83 -104.92 -3.57
C MET A 1 23.23 -104.34 -3.40
N THR A 2 23.60 -103.38 -4.26
CA THR A 2 24.94 -102.78 -4.25
C THR A 2 24.82 -101.37 -4.83
N THR A 3 25.24 -100.40 -4.03
CA THR A 3 24.98 -98.96 -4.09
C THR A 3 25.89 -98.24 -5.07
N ALA A 4 25.33 -97.34 -5.90
CA ALA A 4 26.06 -96.41 -6.75
C ALA A 4 26.55 -95.18 -5.94
N PRO A 5 27.70 -94.57 -6.30
CA PRO A 5 28.24 -93.39 -5.61
C PRO A 5 27.55 -92.08 -6.02
N PRO A 6 27.62 -91.01 -5.19
CA PRO A 6 26.92 -89.75 -5.44
C PRO A 6 27.65 -88.87 -6.47
N ALA A 7 26.87 -88.14 -7.27
CA ALA A 7 27.34 -87.18 -8.26
C ALA A 7 27.86 -85.88 -7.61
N PRO A 8 28.84 -85.17 -8.24
CA PRO A 8 29.44 -83.96 -7.68
C PRO A 8 28.50 -82.75 -7.75
N GLY A 9 28.59 -81.90 -6.72
CA GLY A 9 27.75 -80.71 -6.52
C GLY A 9 27.93 -79.64 -7.60
N VAL A 10 26.81 -79.07 -8.02
CA VAL A 10 26.72 -77.93 -8.96
C VAL A 10 27.26 -76.67 -8.27
N PRO A 11 28.13 -75.86 -8.91
CA PRO A 11 28.56 -74.58 -8.35
C PRO A 11 27.41 -73.58 -8.33
N ALA A 12 27.24 -72.87 -7.20
CA ALA A 12 26.29 -71.77 -7.09
C ALA A 12 26.65 -70.64 -8.07
N ALA A 13 25.75 -70.33 -9.00
CA ALA A 13 25.88 -69.21 -9.90
C ALA A 13 25.85 -67.89 -9.11
N GLN A 14 26.94 -67.13 -9.16
CA GLN A 14 27.00 -65.76 -8.66
C GLN A 14 26.16 -64.87 -9.59
N THR A 15 25.07 -64.31 -9.07
CA THR A 15 24.32 -63.24 -9.72
C THR A 15 25.21 -61.99 -9.81
N PRO A 16 25.38 -61.36 -10.99
CA PRO A 16 26.09 -60.09 -11.09
C PRO A 16 25.28 -59.01 -10.38
N ASP A 17 25.94 -58.27 -9.49
CA ASP A 17 25.39 -57.10 -8.81
C ASP A 17 25.11 -56.00 -9.86
N LEU A 18 23.84 -55.84 -10.26
CA LEU A 18 23.42 -54.78 -11.17
C LEU A 18 23.40 -53.46 -10.40
N ALA A 19 24.43 -52.63 -10.58
CA ALA A 19 24.46 -51.26 -10.10
C ALA A 19 23.19 -50.49 -10.56
N PRO A 20 22.54 -49.71 -9.69
CA PRO A 20 21.35 -48.96 -10.08
C PRO A 20 21.69 -47.91 -11.13
N ALA A 21 21.02 -47.98 -12.27
CA ALA A 21 21.14 -47.01 -13.35
C ALA A 21 20.83 -45.59 -12.82
N ALA A 22 21.78 -44.67 -12.98
CA ALA A 22 21.61 -43.27 -12.62
C ALA A 22 20.41 -42.68 -13.39
N SER A 23 19.43 -42.14 -12.66
CA SER A 23 18.28 -41.46 -13.26
C SER A 23 18.75 -40.21 -14.00
N PRO A 24 18.24 -39.92 -15.21
CA PRO A 24 18.62 -38.72 -15.95
C PRO A 24 18.22 -37.46 -15.18
N ALA A 25 19.15 -36.51 -15.09
CA ALA A 25 18.93 -35.23 -14.41
C ALA A 25 17.73 -34.48 -15.04
N PRO A 26 16.88 -33.83 -14.23
CA PRO A 26 15.76 -33.06 -14.74
C PRO A 26 16.25 -31.92 -15.65
N PRO A 27 15.55 -31.62 -16.76
CA PRO A 27 15.94 -30.55 -17.67
C PRO A 27 16.00 -29.21 -16.94
N ALA A 28 17.06 -28.44 -17.21
CA ALA A 28 17.28 -27.13 -16.61
C ALA A 28 16.07 -26.22 -16.85
N ALA A 29 15.58 -25.59 -15.78
CA ALA A 29 14.44 -24.67 -15.85
C ALA A 29 14.76 -23.51 -16.81
N PRO A 30 13.82 -23.12 -17.70
CA PRO A 30 14.04 -22.01 -18.61
C PRO A 30 14.34 -20.71 -17.83
N PRO A 31 15.25 -19.86 -18.32
CA PRO A 31 15.55 -18.60 -17.65
C PRO A 31 14.28 -17.74 -17.56
N PRO A 32 14.07 -17.02 -16.44
CA PRO A 32 12.89 -16.19 -16.28
C PRO A 32 12.83 -15.14 -17.40
N PRO A 33 11.63 -14.84 -17.93
CA PRO A 33 11.47 -13.89 -19.02
C PRO A 33 12.05 -12.54 -18.60
N ARG A 34 13.01 -12.02 -19.39
CA ARG A 34 13.59 -10.69 -19.19
C ARG A 34 12.56 -9.63 -19.57
N VAL A 35 11.69 -9.29 -18.65
CA VAL A 35 10.77 -8.15 -18.81
C VAL A 35 11.60 -6.86 -18.92
N ARG A 36 11.34 -6.06 -19.96
CA ARG A 36 12.08 -4.83 -20.29
C ARG A 36 12.15 -3.90 -19.06
N ARG A 37 13.36 -3.66 -18.54
CA ARG A 37 13.67 -2.80 -17.38
C ARG A 37 13.08 -1.38 -17.40
N VAL A 38 12.60 -0.92 -18.56
CA VAL A 38 11.97 0.40 -18.75
C VAL A 38 10.51 0.42 -18.28
N GLY A 39 9.82 -0.72 -18.26
CA GLY A 39 8.39 -0.79 -17.94
C GLY A 39 8.05 -0.39 -16.51
N TRP A 40 8.73 -0.97 -15.52
CA TRP A 40 8.42 -0.71 -14.11
C TRP A 40 8.78 0.72 -13.67
N ARG A 41 9.86 1.33 -14.19
CA ARG A 41 10.25 2.71 -13.85
C ARG A 41 9.20 3.72 -14.30
N VAL A 42 8.66 3.55 -15.50
CA VAL A 42 7.59 4.39 -16.02
C VAL A 42 6.32 4.20 -15.20
N ARG A 43 5.92 2.95 -14.89
CA ARG A 43 4.78 2.67 -14.02
C ARG A 43 4.94 3.30 -12.64
N PHE A 44 6.15 3.24 -12.07
CA PHE A 44 6.50 3.84 -10.79
C PHE A 44 6.36 5.37 -10.82
N ALA A 45 6.90 6.03 -11.85
CA ALA A 45 6.78 7.47 -12.03
C ALA A 45 5.32 7.91 -12.21
N VAL A 46 4.57 7.21 -13.06
CA VAL A 46 3.14 7.46 -13.30
C VAL A 46 2.33 7.28 -12.02
N LEU A 47 2.57 6.20 -11.27
CA LEU A 47 1.88 5.96 -9.99
C LEU A 47 2.20 7.06 -8.96
N SER A 48 3.46 7.49 -8.89
CA SER A 48 3.88 8.60 -8.01
C SER A 48 3.14 9.89 -8.35
N LEU A 49 3.04 10.21 -9.64
CA LEU A 49 2.29 11.38 -10.12
C LEU A 49 0.81 11.27 -9.75
N ILE A 50 0.17 10.16 -10.08
CA ILE A 50 -1.27 9.95 -9.83
C ILE A 50 -1.61 10.13 -8.34
N TRP A 51 -0.83 9.55 -7.43
CA TRP A 51 -1.08 9.70 -6.00
C TRP A 51 -0.70 11.07 -5.45
N GLY A 52 0.34 11.72 -5.98
CA GLY A 52 0.67 13.10 -5.61
C GLY A 52 -0.43 14.09 -6.00
N PHE A 53 -0.97 13.97 -7.22
CA PHE A 53 -2.08 14.80 -7.70
C PHE A 53 -3.42 14.49 -7.01
N SER A 54 -3.54 13.38 -6.28
CA SER A 54 -4.80 13.01 -5.63
C SER A 54 -5.28 14.04 -4.62
N PHE A 55 -4.37 14.67 -3.86
CA PHE A 55 -4.74 15.75 -2.92
C PHE A 55 -5.25 16.98 -3.66
N LEU A 56 -4.56 17.41 -4.73
CA LEU A 56 -5.06 18.50 -5.57
C LEU A 56 -6.49 18.22 -6.10
N LEU A 57 -6.74 16.99 -6.58
CA LEU A 57 -8.05 16.61 -7.10
C LEU A 57 -9.12 16.53 -6.00
N ILE A 58 -8.76 16.18 -4.77
CA ILE A 58 -9.65 16.25 -3.61
C ILE A 58 -10.05 17.70 -3.37
N LYS A 59 -9.07 18.61 -3.29
CA LYS A 59 -9.30 20.05 -3.10
C LYS A 59 -10.26 20.62 -4.15
N VAL A 60 -9.99 20.39 -5.44
CA VAL A 60 -10.86 20.83 -6.54
C VAL A 60 -12.25 20.18 -6.46
N GLY A 61 -12.34 18.90 -6.07
CA GLY A 61 -13.62 18.24 -5.84
C GLY A 61 -14.44 18.87 -4.72
N THR A 62 -13.78 19.29 -3.63
CA THR A 62 -14.44 19.92 -2.47
C THR A 62 -14.94 21.34 -2.73
N GLU A 63 -14.62 21.97 -3.86
CA GLU A 63 -15.16 23.28 -4.25
C GLU A 63 -16.67 23.23 -4.52
N ALA A 64 -17.20 22.08 -4.96
CA ALA A 64 -18.62 21.92 -5.29
C ALA A 64 -19.32 20.77 -4.58
N TYR A 65 -18.58 19.81 -4.04
CA TYR A 65 -19.14 18.62 -3.39
C TYR A 65 -18.70 18.54 -1.93
N ALA A 66 -19.59 18.02 -1.08
CA ALA A 66 -19.23 17.74 0.30
C ALA A 66 -18.13 16.65 0.38
N PRO A 67 -17.29 16.63 1.44
CA PRO A 67 -16.22 15.65 1.59
C PRO A 67 -16.66 14.18 1.44
N LEU A 68 -17.83 13.84 1.99
CA LEU A 68 -18.41 12.50 1.86
C LEU A 68 -18.78 12.18 0.41
N GLN A 69 -19.29 13.14 -0.35
CA GLN A 69 -19.63 12.97 -1.77
C GLN A 69 -18.38 12.83 -2.64
N VAL A 70 -17.32 13.63 -2.39
CA VAL A 70 -16.02 13.48 -3.06
C VAL A 70 -15.46 12.09 -2.81
N THR A 71 -15.50 11.63 -1.56
CA THR A 71 -15.01 10.31 -1.19
C THR A 71 -15.84 9.19 -1.80
N LEU A 72 -17.16 9.31 -1.76
CA LEU A 72 -18.07 8.35 -2.38
C LEU A 72 -17.81 8.28 -3.89
N GLY A 73 -17.69 9.41 -4.58
CA GLY A 73 -17.39 9.46 -6.00
C GLY A 73 -16.04 8.81 -6.33
N ARG A 74 -14.99 9.11 -5.56
CA ARG A 74 -13.68 8.44 -5.65
C ARG A 74 -13.83 6.92 -5.57
N LEU A 75 -14.57 6.43 -4.58
CA LEU A 75 -14.78 4.99 -4.39
C LEU A 75 -15.61 4.39 -5.52
N VAL A 76 -16.68 5.05 -5.97
CA VAL A 76 -17.53 4.56 -7.07
C VAL A 76 -16.71 4.40 -8.36
N PHE A 77 -16.02 5.44 -8.81
CA PHE A 77 -15.25 5.37 -10.05
C PHE A 77 -14.05 4.44 -9.94
N GLY A 78 -13.42 4.34 -8.76
CA GLY A 78 -12.36 3.36 -8.49
C GLY A 78 -12.87 1.92 -8.54
N THR A 79 -14.01 1.65 -7.88
CA THR A 79 -14.67 0.34 -7.88
C THR A 79 -15.09 -0.06 -9.28
N LEU A 80 -15.70 0.83 -10.07
CA LEU A 80 -16.11 0.54 -11.44
C LEU A 80 -14.92 0.12 -12.32
N LEU A 81 -13.79 0.82 -12.20
CA LEU A 81 -12.59 0.48 -12.96
C LEU A 81 -12.02 -0.88 -12.53
N LEU A 82 -11.87 -1.13 -11.22
CA LEU A 82 -11.36 -2.41 -10.74
C LEU A 82 -12.32 -3.59 -11.03
N ALA A 83 -13.63 -3.36 -10.94
CA ALA A 83 -14.63 -4.36 -11.31
C ALA A 83 -14.58 -4.67 -12.81
N GLY A 84 -14.41 -3.65 -13.66
CA GLY A 84 -14.16 -3.84 -15.09
C GLY A 84 -12.89 -4.64 -15.36
N ALA A 85 -11.79 -4.32 -14.67
CA ALA A 85 -10.54 -5.06 -14.79
C ALA A 85 -10.67 -6.52 -14.32
N LEU A 86 -11.43 -6.76 -13.25
CA LEU A 86 -11.74 -8.10 -12.74
C LEU A 86 -12.55 -8.91 -13.78
N ALA A 87 -13.55 -8.28 -14.40
CA ALA A 87 -14.39 -8.89 -15.44
C ALA A 87 -13.58 -9.24 -16.69
N VAL A 88 -12.72 -8.33 -17.16
CA VAL A 88 -11.82 -8.57 -18.31
C VAL A 88 -10.85 -9.71 -18.04
N ARG A 89 -10.30 -9.80 -16.81
CA ARG A 89 -9.42 -10.90 -16.42
C ARG A 89 -10.15 -12.20 -16.09
N ARG A 90 -11.49 -12.19 -16.12
CA ARG A 90 -12.38 -13.30 -15.72
C ARG A 90 -12.05 -13.87 -14.33
N ASP A 91 -11.55 -13.00 -13.47
CA ASP A 91 -11.21 -13.35 -12.11
C ASP A 91 -12.45 -13.23 -11.22
N ARG A 92 -12.46 -13.91 -10.09
CA ARG A 92 -13.65 -14.01 -9.23
C ARG A 92 -13.40 -13.33 -7.90
N LEU A 93 -14.43 -12.64 -7.40
CA LEU A 93 -14.43 -12.09 -6.04
C LEU A 93 -14.17 -13.18 -4.99
N PRO A 94 -13.57 -12.83 -3.84
CA PRO A 94 -13.27 -13.80 -2.81
C PRO A 94 -14.56 -14.39 -2.24
N ARG A 95 -14.51 -15.66 -1.85
CA ARG A 95 -15.65 -16.41 -1.31
C ARG A 95 -15.58 -16.52 0.20
N GLY A 96 -16.74 -16.64 0.83
CA GLY A 96 -16.89 -16.96 2.26
C GLY A 96 -17.24 -15.74 3.11
N ALA A 97 -18.29 -15.85 3.92
CA ALA A 97 -18.81 -14.77 4.76
C ALA A 97 -17.74 -14.20 5.73
N ARG A 98 -16.84 -15.05 6.24
CA ARG A 98 -15.74 -14.63 7.09
C ARG A 98 -14.75 -13.70 6.38
N VAL A 99 -14.42 -14.00 5.13
CA VAL A 99 -13.53 -13.17 4.31
C VAL A 99 -14.19 -11.82 4.06
N TRP A 100 -15.47 -11.81 3.71
CA TRP A 100 -16.24 -10.58 3.54
C TRP A 100 -16.31 -9.74 4.81
N GLY A 101 -16.53 -10.34 5.98
CA GLY A 101 -16.51 -9.63 7.26
C GLY A 101 -15.16 -8.97 7.56
N HIS A 102 -14.04 -9.68 7.30
CA HIS A 102 -12.71 -9.09 7.44
C HIS A 102 -12.43 -8.01 6.38
N LEU A 103 -12.91 -8.20 5.15
CA LEU A 103 -12.83 -7.18 4.10
C LEU A 103 -13.64 -5.94 4.44
N THR A 104 -14.77 -6.07 5.15
CA THR A 104 -15.57 -4.91 5.60
C THR A 104 -14.76 -4.04 6.55
N VAL A 105 -14.03 -4.65 7.49
CA VAL A 105 -13.14 -3.93 8.42
C VAL A 105 -11.94 -3.33 7.68
N ALA A 106 -11.34 -4.08 6.75
CA ALA A 106 -10.24 -3.57 5.93
C ALA A 106 -10.68 -2.40 5.04
N ALA A 107 -11.86 -2.49 4.42
CA ALA A 107 -12.48 -1.45 3.60
C ALA A 107 -12.71 -0.17 4.41
N PHE A 108 -13.20 -0.33 5.64
CA PHE A 108 -13.43 0.76 6.56
C PHE A 108 -12.12 1.49 6.93
N LEU A 109 -11.10 0.73 7.37
CA LEU A 109 -9.83 1.29 7.87
C LEU A 109 -8.88 1.78 6.77
N LEU A 110 -8.91 1.18 5.58
CA LEU A 110 -7.95 1.48 4.51
C LEU A 110 -8.53 2.38 3.41
N ASN A 111 -9.85 2.60 3.37
CA ASN A 111 -10.49 3.36 2.30
C ASN A 111 -11.52 4.34 2.86
N ALA A 112 -12.64 3.86 3.41
CA ALA A 112 -13.77 4.72 3.76
C ALA A 112 -13.37 5.81 4.76
N VAL A 113 -12.83 5.42 5.92
CA VAL A 113 -12.39 6.37 6.96
C VAL A 113 -11.24 7.26 6.49
N PRO A 114 -10.08 6.75 6.05
CA PRO A 114 -8.95 7.62 5.72
C PRO A 114 -9.27 8.57 4.56
N PHE A 115 -9.98 8.12 3.52
CA PHE A 115 -10.31 9.00 2.39
C PHE A 115 -11.30 10.10 2.80
N THR A 116 -12.28 9.77 3.63
CA THR A 116 -13.21 10.78 4.19
C THR A 116 -12.48 11.76 5.09
N LEU A 117 -11.60 11.27 5.97
CA LEU A 117 -10.81 12.14 6.86
C LEU A 117 -9.90 13.10 6.09
N PHE A 118 -9.25 12.64 5.00
CA PHE A 118 -8.48 13.52 4.13
C PHE A 118 -9.37 14.55 3.42
N ALA A 119 -10.53 14.15 2.90
CA ALA A 119 -11.46 15.07 2.27
C ALA A 119 -11.96 16.16 3.24
N TYR A 120 -12.19 15.82 4.51
CA TYR A 120 -12.53 16.81 5.55
C TYR A 120 -11.33 17.67 5.96
N ALA A 121 -10.14 17.07 6.08
CA ALA A 121 -8.92 17.81 6.41
C ALA A 121 -8.66 18.90 5.36
N GLU A 122 -8.78 18.55 4.08
CA GLU A 122 -8.54 19.48 2.97
C GLU A 122 -9.56 20.62 2.87
N LEU A 123 -10.65 20.64 3.65
CA LEU A 123 -11.47 21.85 3.75
C LEU A 123 -10.73 23.00 4.42
N THR A 124 -9.78 22.69 5.31
CA THR A 124 -9.13 23.69 6.16
C THR A 124 -7.62 23.72 6.00
N ILE A 125 -7.00 22.62 5.56
CA ILE A 125 -5.56 22.59 5.26
C ILE A 125 -5.27 22.61 3.75
N PRO A 126 -4.09 23.12 3.36
CA PRO A 126 -3.58 23.00 1.99
C PRO A 126 -3.37 21.53 1.59
N SER A 127 -3.51 21.25 0.29
CA SER A 127 -3.25 19.91 -0.30
C SER A 127 -1.82 19.45 -0.04
N THR A 128 -0.88 20.41 -0.02
CA THR A 128 0.51 20.20 0.35
C THR A 128 0.65 19.61 1.78
N LEU A 129 -0.05 20.18 2.76
CA LEU A 129 -0.01 19.72 4.15
C LEU A 129 -0.63 18.33 4.30
N ALA A 130 -1.75 18.07 3.60
CA ALA A 130 -2.40 16.76 3.58
C ALA A 130 -1.46 15.68 3.02
N GLY A 131 -0.73 15.97 1.93
CA GLY A 131 0.26 15.06 1.34
C GLY A 131 1.41 14.72 2.30
N ILE A 132 1.92 15.70 3.05
CA ILE A 132 2.96 15.49 4.05
C ILE A 132 2.43 14.63 5.20
N CYS A 133 1.23 14.94 5.72
CA CYS A 133 0.61 14.14 6.76
C CYS A 133 0.49 12.67 6.32
N ASN A 134 0.05 12.42 5.09
CA ASN A 134 -0.03 11.06 4.54
C ASN A 134 1.33 10.31 4.55
N ALA A 135 2.44 10.99 4.27
CA ALA A 135 3.77 10.39 4.32
C ALA A 135 4.25 10.02 5.74
N THR A 136 3.50 10.39 6.79
CA THR A 136 3.76 9.95 8.17
C THR A 136 3.24 8.54 8.47
N SER A 137 2.43 7.95 7.58
CA SER A 137 1.87 6.59 7.76
C SER A 137 2.91 5.52 8.18
N PRO A 138 4.14 5.49 7.63
CA PRO A 138 5.16 4.54 8.06
C PRO A 138 5.65 4.78 9.51
N LEU A 139 5.66 6.03 9.98
CA LEU A 139 6.05 6.37 11.35
C LEU A 139 5.03 5.81 12.35
N TRP A 140 3.74 5.95 12.04
CA TRP A 140 2.65 5.34 12.80
C TRP A 140 2.74 3.81 12.82
N GLY A 141 3.02 3.20 11.67
CA GLY A 141 3.26 1.75 11.58
C GLY A 141 4.43 1.28 12.44
N MET A 142 5.50 2.07 12.48
CA MET A 142 6.63 1.79 13.35
C MET A 142 6.27 1.94 14.83
N ALA A 143 5.60 3.03 15.22
CA ALA A 143 5.15 3.26 16.60
C ALA A 143 4.25 2.11 17.08
N LEU A 144 3.29 1.68 16.25
CA LEU A 144 2.44 0.53 16.53
C LEU A 144 3.25 -0.77 16.62
N SER A 145 4.27 -0.96 15.79
CA SER A 145 5.12 -2.14 15.90
C SER A 145 5.90 -2.20 17.21
N LEU A 146 6.37 -1.06 17.73
CA LEU A 146 7.09 -0.99 19.01
C LEU A 146 6.17 -1.28 20.20
N VAL A 147 4.93 -0.80 20.15
CA VAL A 147 3.95 -0.99 21.24
C VAL A 147 3.33 -2.39 21.17
N ALA A 148 2.99 -2.89 19.99
CA ALA A 148 2.22 -4.12 19.82
C ALA A 148 3.07 -5.38 19.59
N LEU A 149 4.31 -5.27 19.10
CA LEU A 149 5.25 -6.38 18.92
C LEU A 149 6.46 -6.13 19.82
N SER A 150 6.28 -6.34 21.13
CA SER A 150 7.33 -6.21 22.17
C SER A 150 8.55 -7.13 22.00
N GLU A 151 8.66 -7.90 20.90
CA GLU A 151 9.69 -8.94 20.73
C GLU A 151 10.95 -8.47 19.95
N ASP A 152 10.86 -7.43 19.11
CA ASP A 152 12.02 -6.89 18.41
C ASP A 152 12.50 -5.60 19.10
N ARG A 153 13.60 -5.69 19.87
CA ARG A 153 14.22 -4.50 20.49
C ARG A 153 14.36 -3.36 19.46
N PRO A 154 13.78 -2.17 19.70
CA PRO A 154 13.88 -1.05 18.77
C PRO A 154 15.33 -0.79 18.42
N THR A 155 15.70 -0.98 17.15
CA THR A 155 17.04 -0.58 16.71
C THR A 155 17.17 0.93 16.86
N ARG A 156 18.33 1.41 17.31
CA ARG A 156 18.56 2.87 17.51
C ARG A 156 18.20 3.70 16.27
N ARG A 157 18.38 3.12 15.07
CA ARG A 157 17.99 3.73 13.78
C ARG A 157 16.49 3.91 13.61
N ARG A 158 15.69 2.93 14.04
CA ARG A 158 14.22 3.04 14.04
C ARG A 158 13.76 4.19 14.92
N VAL A 159 14.22 4.24 16.17
CA VAL A 159 13.87 5.32 17.12
C VAL A 159 14.31 6.69 16.60
N ALA A 160 15.53 6.79 16.04
CA ALA A 160 15.99 8.01 15.41
C ALA A 160 15.13 8.43 14.21
N GLY A 161 14.70 7.48 13.37
CA GLY A 161 13.77 7.74 12.25
C GLY A 161 12.41 8.22 12.72
N LEU A 162 11.87 7.65 13.81
CA LEU A 162 10.61 8.10 14.42
C LEU A 162 10.73 9.52 14.98
N GLY A 163 11.81 9.81 15.71
CA GLY A 163 12.08 11.15 16.25
C GLY A 163 12.25 12.19 15.13
N LEU A 164 13.01 11.85 14.08
CA LEU A 164 13.21 12.73 12.93
C LEU A 164 11.90 12.95 12.17
N GLY A 165 11.10 11.91 11.96
CA GLY A 165 9.79 12.02 11.33
C GLY A 165 8.83 12.91 12.13
N PHE A 166 8.80 12.78 13.46
CA PHE A 166 8.02 13.63 14.35
C PHE A 166 8.49 15.09 14.31
N LEU A 167 9.81 15.33 14.35
CA LEU A 167 10.37 16.67 14.14
C LEU A 167 9.97 17.25 12.79
N GLY A 168 9.94 16.44 11.73
CA GLY A 168 9.48 16.86 10.42
C GLY A 168 8.01 17.30 10.43
N VAL A 169 7.13 16.58 11.12
CA VAL A 169 5.72 16.98 11.28
C VAL A 169 5.61 18.29 12.05
N LEU A 170 6.33 18.43 13.18
CA LEU A 170 6.38 19.70 13.93
C LEU A 170 6.93 20.85 13.07
N THR A 171 7.87 20.55 12.18
CA THR A 171 8.46 21.51 11.25
C THR A 171 7.44 22.00 10.24
N VAL A 172 6.68 21.09 9.64
CA VAL A 172 5.60 21.46 8.73
C VAL A 172 4.48 22.22 9.44
N LEU A 173 4.20 21.85 10.69
CA LEU A 173 3.23 22.53 11.54
C LEU A 173 3.66 23.96 11.92
N GLY A 174 4.88 24.40 11.59
CA GLY A 174 5.34 25.76 11.86
C GLY A 174 5.21 26.14 13.33
N VAL A 175 5.42 25.19 14.26
CA VAL A 175 5.10 25.35 15.69
C VAL A 175 5.83 26.56 16.31
N TRP A 176 6.92 27.02 15.70
CA TRP A 176 7.67 28.22 16.09
C TRP A 176 7.03 29.55 15.68
N GLU A 177 6.09 29.59 14.72
CA GLU A 177 5.37 30.82 14.34
C GLU A 177 4.17 31.10 15.25
N GLY A 178 3.96 30.23 16.26
CA GLY A 178 2.73 30.20 17.06
C GLY A 178 1.61 29.51 16.30
N PHE A 179 0.70 28.83 17.00
CA PHE A 179 -0.45 28.16 16.37
C PHE A 179 -1.47 29.13 15.71
N SER A 180 -1.14 30.42 15.62
CA SER A 180 -1.93 31.46 14.97
C SER A 180 -1.85 31.32 13.43
N GLY A 181 -2.68 30.46 12.87
CA GLY A 181 -2.83 30.30 11.41
C GLY A 181 -2.95 28.86 10.92
N LEU A 182 -2.64 27.86 11.76
CA LEU A 182 -2.87 26.46 11.42
C LEU A 182 -4.21 25.97 11.98
N ASP A 183 -5.04 25.40 11.11
CA ASP A 183 -6.19 24.64 11.57
C ASP A 183 -5.75 23.28 12.14
N VAL A 184 -5.53 23.28 13.46
CA VAL A 184 -5.21 22.09 14.25
C VAL A 184 -6.19 20.96 14.00
N ARG A 185 -7.47 21.27 13.75
CA ARG A 185 -8.50 20.27 13.48
C ARG A 185 -8.22 19.55 12.16
N GLY A 186 -8.02 20.27 11.07
CA GLY A 186 -7.71 19.69 9.77
C GLY A 186 -6.42 18.84 9.79
N THR A 187 -5.37 19.32 10.44
CA THR A 187 -4.14 18.52 10.57
C THR A 187 -4.35 17.27 11.43
N ALA A 188 -5.10 17.36 12.54
CA ALA A 188 -5.43 16.20 13.36
C ALA A 188 -6.22 15.15 12.56
N LEU A 189 -7.16 15.57 11.70
CA LEU A 189 -7.89 14.67 10.81
C LEU A 189 -6.97 13.99 9.80
N ALA A 190 -6.03 14.72 9.19
CA ALA A 190 -5.06 14.16 8.24
C ALA A 190 -4.08 13.17 8.90
N LEU A 191 -3.62 13.46 10.13
CA LEU A 191 -2.78 12.55 10.91
C LEU A 191 -3.56 11.30 11.34
N LEU A 192 -4.82 11.46 11.76
CA LEU A 192 -5.70 10.34 12.08
C LEU A 192 -5.93 9.45 10.85
N ALA A 193 -6.16 10.04 9.67
CA ALA A 193 -6.27 9.30 8.41
C ALA A 193 -5.01 8.47 8.13
N SER A 194 -3.83 9.06 8.37
CA SER A 194 -2.53 8.42 8.17
C SER A 194 -2.29 7.27 9.15
N LEU A 195 -2.83 7.36 10.38
CA LEU A 195 -2.81 6.29 11.39
C LEU A 195 -3.72 5.12 11.00
N CYS A 196 -4.83 5.35 10.30
CA CYS A 196 -5.73 4.29 9.86
C CYS A 196 -5.03 3.26 8.95
N TYR A 197 -4.11 3.71 8.07
CA TYR A 197 -3.41 2.82 7.14
C TYR A 197 -2.59 1.72 7.82
N PRO A 198 -1.63 1.99 8.73
CA PRO A 198 -0.87 0.93 9.37
C PRO A 198 -1.74 0.02 10.24
N VAL A 199 -2.76 0.55 10.93
CA VAL A 199 -3.72 -0.28 11.68
C VAL A 199 -4.46 -1.25 10.74
N GLY A 200 -4.97 -0.74 9.62
CA GLY A 200 -5.64 -1.56 8.62
C GLY A 200 -4.71 -2.59 7.99
N TRP A 201 -3.47 -2.23 7.66
CA TRP A 201 -2.50 -3.19 7.09
C TRP A 201 -2.08 -4.27 8.08
N ILE A 202 -1.91 -3.94 9.37
CA ILE A 202 -1.66 -4.93 10.42
C ILE A 202 -2.85 -5.88 10.54
N TYR A 203 -4.08 -5.35 10.51
CA TYR A 203 -5.31 -6.16 10.52
C TYR A 203 -5.37 -7.11 9.33
N VAL A 204 -5.23 -6.59 8.10
CA VAL A 204 -5.22 -7.37 6.85
C VAL A 204 -4.15 -8.46 6.90
N ARG A 205 -2.93 -8.14 7.34
CA ARG A 205 -1.85 -9.13 7.46
C ARG A 205 -2.18 -10.25 8.46
N ARG A 206 -2.94 -9.96 9.52
CA ARG A 206 -3.34 -10.98 10.52
C ARG A 206 -4.54 -11.80 10.08
N THR A 207 -5.51 -11.21 9.38
CA THR A 207 -6.80 -11.87 9.10
C THR A 207 -6.95 -12.38 7.66
N LEU A 208 -6.22 -11.79 6.70
CA LEU A 208 -6.38 -12.05 5.27
C LEU A 208 -5.13 -12.65 4.60
N ALA A 209 -4.02 -12.84 5.31
CA ALA A 209 -2.77 -13.35 4.72
C ALA A 209 -2.85 -14.79 4.14
N GLY A 210 -3.87 -15.57 4.53
CA GLY A 210 -4.09 -16.93 4.03
C GLY A 210 -5.27 -17.08 3.07
N VAL A 211 -5.84 -15.97 2.59
CA VAL A 211 -6.97 -16.03 1.65
C VAL A 211 -6.45 -16.37 0.26
N ASP A 212 -6.95 -17.47 -0.29
CA ASP A 212 -6.67 -17.88 -1.67
C ASP A 212 -7.52 -17.07 -2.66
N ALA A 213 -7.14 -15.81 -2.85
CA ALA A 213 -7.72 -14.90 -3.82
C ALA A 213 -6.64 -14.00 -4.40
N SER A 214 -6.81 -13.60 -5.66
CA SER A 214 -5.87 -12.66 -6.27
C SER A 214 -5.90 -11.31 -5.54
N HIS A 215 -4.79 -10.58 -5.55
CA HIS A 215 -4.73 -9.24 -4.98
C HIS A 215 -5.73 -8.28 -5.65
N LEU A 216 -5.97 -8.44 -6.96
CA LEU A 216 -7.00 -7.69 -7.67
C LEU A 216 -8.39 -7.98 -7.09
N SER A 217 -8.72 -9.26 -6.88
CA SER A 217 -9.99 -9.70 -6.30
C SER A 217 -10.23 -9.15 -4.90
N VAL A 218 -9.20 -9.21 -4.04
CA VAL A 218 -9.24 -8.64 -2.68
C VAL A 218 -9.44 -7.13 -2.70
N MET A 219 -8.69 -6.40 -3.54
CA MET A 219 -8.81 -4.94 -3.66
C MET A 219 -10.18 -4.52 -4.22
N THR A 220 -10.70 -5.22 -5.24
CA THR A 220 -12.03 -4.95 -5.79
C THR A 220 -13.12 -5.16 -4.74
N GLY A 221 -13.07 -6.26 -3.98
CA GLY A 221 -14.02 -6.53 -2.90
C GLY A 221 -13.95 -5.49 -1.78
N GLN A 222 -12.73 -5.08 -1.40
CA GLN A 222 -12.51 -4.03 -0.42
C GLN A 222 -13.09 -2.68 -0.86
N LEU A 223 -12.82 -2.26 -2.10
CA LEU A 223 -13.34 -1.00 -2.64
C LEU A 223 -14.87 -1.03 -2.76
N LEU A 224 -15.43 -2.15 -3.22
CA LEU A 224 -16.89 -2.33 -3.31
C LEU A 224 -17.56 -2.21 -1.94
N LEU A 225 -16.99 -2.82 -0.91
CA LEU A 225 -17.50 -2.70 0.46
C LEU A 225 -17.37 -1.27 1.00
N ALA A 226 -16.26 -0.58 0.72
CA ALA A 226 -16.10 0.82 1.10
C ALA A 226 -17.11 1.72 0.38
N THR A 227 -17.37 1.47 -0.92
CA THR A 227 -18.40 2.16 -1.68
C THR A 227 -19.77 1.97 -1.05
N VAL A 228 -20.13 0.73 -0.69
CA VAL A 228 -21.42 0.44 -0.02
C VAL A 228 -21.51 1.13 1.34
N GLN A 229 -20.47 1.07 2.16
CA GLN A 229 -20.41 1.75 3.45
C GLN A 229 -20.67 3.26 3.31
N LEU A 230 -19.98 3.93 2.38
CA LEU A 230 -20.20 5.36 2.18
C LEU A 230 -21.49 5.69 1.45
N ALA A 231 -22.01 4.81 0.57
CA ALA A 231 -23.30 5.01 -0.05
C ALA A 231 -24.44 5.01 0.99
N LEU A 232 -24.29 4.23 2.06
CA LEU A 232 -25.24 4.22 3.19
C LEU A 232 -25.06 5.42 4.12
N VAL A 233 -23.82 5.85 4.38
CA VAL A 233 -23.51 6.94 5.33
C VAL A 233 -23.73 8.33 4.72
N THR A 234 -23.31 8.55 3.47
CA THR A 234 -23.39 9.87 2.81
C THR A 234 -24.77 10.53 2.87
N PRO A 235 -25.89 9.85 2.52
CA PRO A 235 -27.22 10.49 2.55
C PRO A 235 -27.69 10.86 3.96
N LEU A 236 -27.10 10.29 5.02
CA LEU A 236 -27.44 10.63 6.41
C LEU A 236 -26.84 11.96 6.85
N PHE A 237 -25.77 12.41 6.20
CA PHE A 237 -25.02 13.60 6.59
C PHE A 237 -24.95 14.67 5.50
N THR A 238 -25.41 14.37 4.28
CA THR A 238 -25.30 15.29 3.15
C THR A 238 -26.49 15.14 2.21
N SER A 239 -27.08 16.28 1.82
CA SER A 239 -28.09 16.35 0.77
C SER A 239 -27.48 16.05 -0.61
N VAL A 240 -28.30 15.65 -1.57
CA VAL A 240 -27.86 15.47 -2.97
C VAL A 240 -27.34 16.82 -3.52
N PRO A 241 -26.24 16.84 -4.29
CA PRO A 241 -25.78 18.07 -4.94
C PRO A 241 -26.87 18.67 -5.82
N SER A 242 -27.09 19.98 -5.72
CA SER A 242 -28.05 20.70 -6.55
C SER A 242 -27.54 20.93 -7.98
N ALA A 243 -26.23 20.87 -8.18
CA ALA A 243 -25.57 21.03 -9.48
C ALA A 243 -24.34 20.11 -9.57
N PHE A 244 -23.96 19.80 -10.80
CA PHE A 244 -22.79 18.99 -11.12
C PHE A 244 -21.83 19.78 -12.01
N PRO A 245 -21.08 20.76 -11.46
CA PRO A 245 -20.14 21.55 -12.25
C PRO A 245 -19.05 20.64 -12.83
N LEU A 246 -18.73 20.86 -14.11
CA LEU A 246 -17.89 19.95 -14.88
C LEU A 246 -16.47 19.82 -14.30
N GLY A 247 -15.87 20.92 -13.83
CA GLY A 247 -14.52 20.92 -13.26
C GLY A 247 -14.38 19.99 -12.04
N PRO A 248 -15.11 20.25 -10.94
CA PRO A 248 -15.12 19.38 -9.77
C PRO A 248 -15.57 17.95 -10.08
N LEU A 249 -16.52 17.77 -11.00
CA LEU A 249 -16.96 16.43 -11.41
C LEU A 249 -15.81 15.64 -12.06
N LEU A 250 -15.11 16.25 -13.03
CA LEU A 250 -13.96 15.64 -13.68
C LEU A 250 -12.82 15.37 -12.69
N ALA A 251 -12.63 16.25 -11.69
CA ALA A 251 -11.66 16.02 -10.63
C ALA A 251 -12.00 14.77 -9.80
N VAL A 252 -13.26 14.60 -9.39
CA VAL A 252 -13.74 13.42 -8.65
C VAL A 252 -13.65 12.14 -9.51
N VAL A 253 -14.00 12.23 -10.80
CA VAL A 253 -13.87 11.11 -11.74
C VAL A 253 -12.40 10.70 -11.90
N ALA A 254 -11.50 11.67 -12.11
CA ALA A 254 -10.07 11.43 -12.22
C ALA A 254 -9.49 10.87 -10.92
N LEU A 255 -9.91 11.39 -9.77
CA LEU A 255 -9.49 10.93 -8.45
C LEU A 255 -9.90 9.46 -8.20
N GLY A 256 -11.11 9.08 -8.60
CA GLY A 256 -11.57 7.70 -8.46
C GLY A 256 -10.97 6.76 -9.50
N ALA A 257 -11.15 7.06 -10.78
CA ALA A 257 -10.68 6.21 -11.87
C ALA A 257 -9.15 6.15 -11.93
N LEU A 258 -8.46 7.30 -12.00
CA LEU A 258 -7.00 7.33 -12.09
C LEU A 258 -6.36 7.15 -10.71
N GLY A 259 -6.76 7.99 -9.75
CA GLY A 259 -6.18 8.06 -8.39
C GLY A 259 -6.35 6.80 -7.55
N THR A 260 -7.40 6.02 -7.81
CA THR A 260 -7.71 4.81 -7.03
C THR A 260 -7.70 3.57 -7.90
N GLY A 261 -8.55 3.50 -8.94
CA GLY A 261 -8.67 2.30 -9.78
C GLY A 261 -7.37 1.95 -10.52
N LEU A 262 -6.93 2.81 -11.43
CA LEU A 262 -5.72 2.61 -12.22
C LEU A 262 -4.47 2.57 -11.33
N ALA A 263 -4.40 3.43 -10.32
CA ALA A 263 -3.31 3.44 -9.37
C ALA A 263 -3.12 2.09 -8.67
N LEU A 264 -4.20 1.48 -8.18
CA LEU A 264 -4.13 0.15 -7.54
C LEU A 264 -3.73 -0.95 -8.53
N LEU A 265 -4.13 -0.88 -9.80
CA LEU A 265 -3.67 -1.80 -10.83
C LEU A 265 -2.16 -1.66 -11.11
N LEU A 266 -1.67 -0.43 -11.20
CA LEU A 266 -0.25 -0.13 -11.38
C LEU A 266 0.56 -0.58 -10.17
N GLN A 267 0.07 -0.31 -8.96
CA GLN A 267 0.70 -0.75 -7.72
C GLN A 267 0.77 -2.27 -7.66
N TYR A 268 -0.33 -2.97 -7.96
CA TYR A 268 -0.33 -4.44 -8.02
C TYR A 268 0.71 -4.98 -9.01
N GLY A 269 0.77 -4.42 -10.22
CA GLY A 269 1.77 -4.79 -11.22
C GLY A 269 3.21 -4.53 -10.75
N LEU A 270 3.46 -3.40 -10.10
CA LEU A 270 4.77 -3.07 -9.52
C LEU A 270 5.16 -4.03 -8.40
N VAL A 271 4.25 -4.33 -7.48
CA VAL A 271 4.50 -5.27 -6.39
C VAL A 271 4.84 -6.66 -6.95
N ALA A 272 4.14 -7.11 -7.98
CA ALA A 272 4.41 -8.39 -8.64
C ALA A 272 5.76 -8.41 -9.38
N GLU A 273 6.19 -7.29 -9.96
CA GLU A 273 7.39 -7.20 -10.80
C GLU A 273 8.69 -6.91 -10.02
N VAL A 274 8.65 -5.97 -9.07
CA VAL A 274 9.84 -5.49 -8.32
C VAL A 274 9.74 -5.70 -6.81
N GLY A 275 8.65 -6.28 -6.34
CA GLY A 275 8.40 -6.56 -4.93
C GLY A 275 7.79 -5.38 -4.15
N PRO A 276 7.20 -5.65 -2.98
CA PRO A 276 6.49 -4.65 -2.18
C PRO A 276 7.41 -3.54 -1.67
N THR A 277 8.66 -3.84 -1.33
CA THR A 277 9.59 -2.83 -0.78
C THR A 277 9.85 -1.70 -1.77
N ILE A 278 10.13 -2.02 -3.05
CA ILE A 278 10.39 -0.99 -4.07
C ILE A 278 9.08 -0.29 -4.43
N ALA A 279 7.97 -1.02 -4.59
CA ALA A 279 6.67 -0.42 -4.92
C ALA A 279 6.21 0.60 -3.86
N GLN A 280 6.47 0.34 -2.58
CA GLN A 280 6.13 1.27 -1.51
C GLN A 280 6.99 2.54 -1.52
N MET A 281 8.14 2.58 -2.21
CA MET A 281 8.96 3.79 -2.29
C MET A 281 8.24 4.96 -2.98
N VAL A 282 7.20 4.66 -3.77
CA VAL A 282 6.33 5.67 -4.39
C VAL A 282 5.78 6.64 -3.35
N THR A 283 5.46 6.18 -2.14
CA THR A 283 4.85 7.03 -1.11
C THR A 283 5.77 8.16 -0.64
N TYR A 284 7.09 8.05 -0.85
CA TYR A 284 8.03 9.12 -0.56
C TYR A 284 8.03 10.25 -1.60
N LEU A 285 7.56 9.97 -2.81
CA LEU A 285 7.44 10.99 -3.87
C LEU A 285 6.12 11.76 -3.79
N ILE A 286 5.11 11.20 -3.11
CA ILE A 286 3.78 11.81 -2.98
C ILE A 286 3.86 13.23 -2.42
N PRO A 287 4.55 13.52 -1.28
CA PRO A 287 4.59 14.89 -0.76
C PRO A 287 5.27 15.86 -1.71
N VAL A 288 6.37 15.44 -2.36
CA VAL A 288 7.09 16.30 -3.31
C VAL A 288 6.19 16.72 -4.47
N ILE A 289 5.44 15.75 -5.02
CA ILE A 289 4.53 15.99 -6.14
C ILE A 289 3.30 16.77 -5.68
N ALA A 290 2.75 16.45 -4.51
CA ALA A 290 1.61 17.18 -3.94
C ALA A 290 1.96 18.65 -3.69
N THR A 291 3.14 18.94 -3.13
CA THR A 291 3.67 20.30 -2.97
C THR A 291 3.81 21.00 -4.31
N ALA A 292 4.47 20.36 -5.29
CA ALA A 292 4.67 20.95 -6.61
C ALA A 292 3.34 21.25 -7.30
N ALA A 293 2.38 20.34 -7.21
CA ALA A 293 1.05 20.50 -7.79
C ALA A 293 0.23 21.59 -7.09
N GLY A 294 0.19 21.60 -5.75
CA GLY A 294 -0.52 22.61 -4.96
C GLY A 294 0.00 24.02 -5.20
N VAL A 295 1.32 24.18 -5.27
CA VAL A 295 1.94 25.50 -5.49
C VAL A 295 1.75 25.96 -6.94
N ALA A 296 2.02 25.10 -7.92
CA ALA A 296 2.01 25.49 -9.32
C ALA A 296 0.60 25.64 -9.91
N LEU A 297 -0.38 24.84 -9.46
CA LEU A 297 -1.72 24.83 -10.03
C LEU A 297 -2.78 25.50 -9.14
N LEU A 298 -2.67 25.40 -7.81
CA LEU A 298 -3.62 26.01 -6.87
C LEU A 298 -3.12 27.33 -6.30
N GLY A 299 -1.86 27.72 -6.57
CA GLY A 299 -1.27 28.93 -6.02
C GLY A 299 -1.11 28.89 -4.50
N GLU A 300 -0.98 27.70 -3.90
CA GLU A 300 -0.82 27.57 -2.45
C GLU A 300 0.46 28.27 -1.97
N PRO A 301 0.41 29.08 -0.90
CA PRO A 301 1.58 29.80 -0.41
C PRO A 301 2.63 28.82 0.12
N LEU A 302 3.85 28.90 -0.44
CA LEU A 302 4.96 28.07 -0.01
C LEU A 302 5.69 28.75 1.16
N THR A 303 5.32 28.41 2.39
CA THR A 303 6.12 28.75 3.56
C THR A 303 7.39 27.91 3.58
N TRP A 304 8.50 28.46 4.07
CA TRP A 304 9.79 27.75 4.16
C TRP A 304 9.72 26.48 5.03
N SER A 305 8.79 26.46 6.00
CA SER A 305 8.54 25.37 6.93
C SER A 305 8.05 24.10 6.24
N THR A 306 7.29 24.27 5.16
CA THR A 306 6.65 23.19 4.40
C THR A 306 7.64 22.30 3.63
N PRO A 307 8.53 22.81 2.75
CA PRO A 307 9.51 21.98 2.06
C PRO A 307 10.57 21.41 2.99
N VAL A 308 11.01 22.17 4.00
CA VAL A 308 12.00 21.68 4.99
C VAL A 308 11.40 20.54 5.81
N GLY A 309 10.19 20.71 6.34
CA GLY A 309 9.53 19.68 7.11
C GLY A 309 9.18 18.45 6.28
N ALA A 310 8.78 18.62 5.01
CA ALA A 310 8.59 17.49 4.09
C ALA A 310 9.88 16.67 3.91
N VAL A 311 11.03 17.32 3.67
CA VAL A 311 12.32 16.63 3.58
C VAL A 311 12.64 15.88 4.86
N VAL A 312 12.45 16.51 6.03
CA VAL A 312 12.71 15.89 7.33
C VAL A 312 11.81 14.68 7.58
N VAL A 313 10.50 14.76 7.27
CA VAL A 313 9.56 13.62 7.37
C VAL A 313 10.00 12.48 6.45
N LEU A 314 10.37 12.78 5.21
CA LEU A 314 10.82 11.79 4.23
C LEU A 314 12.10 11.08 4.68
N VAL A 315 13.09 11.84 5.18
CA VAL A 315 14.34 11.26 5.71
C VAL A 315 14.05 10.42 6.96
N GLY A 316 13.19 10.89 7.87
CA GLY A 316 12.79 10.15 9.06
C GLY A 316 12.10 8.82 8.72
N ALA A 317 11.14 8.86 7.79
CA ALA A 317 10.45 7.67 7.30
C ALA A 317 11.39 6.73 6.52
N ALA A 318 12.36 7.24 5.75
CA ALA A 318 13.38 6.43 5.08
C ALA A 318 14.30 5.72 6.07
N LEU A 319 14.75 6.44 7.10
CA LEU A 319 15.59 5.89 8.16
C LEU A 319 14.83 4.83 8.97
N ALA A 320 13.55 5.07 9.28
CA ALA A 320 12.69 4.12 9.99
C ALA A 320 12.46 2.81 9.20
N GLN A 321 12.34 2.91 7.87
CA GLN A 321 12.14 1.74 6.99
C GLN A 321 13.43 1.01 6.65
N SER A 322 14.60 1.63 6.84
CA SER A 322 15.89 0.97 6.62
C SER A 322 16.06 -0.22 7.59
N ARG A 323 15.97 -1.45 7.07
CA ARG A 323 16.21 -2.65 7.88
C ARG A 323 17.64 -2.61 8.41
N ALA A 324 17.82 -2.86 9.70
CA ALA A 324 19.13 -3.22 10.22
C ALA A 324 19.59 -4.47 9.45
N ARG A 325 20.75 -4.38 8.80
CA ARG A 325 21.41 -5.50 8.13
C ARG A 325 21.46 -6.64 9.15
N PRO A 326 21.05 -7.89 8.82
CA PRO A 326 21.22 -9.00 9.72
C PRO A 326 22.68 -9.01 10.16
N ALA A 327 22.93 -8.95 11.47
CA ALA A 327 24.27 -9.16 11.98
C ALA A 327 24.72 -10.51 11.41
N ARG A 328 25.82 -10.51 10.66
CA ARG A 328 26.43 -11.75 10.17
C ARG A 328 26.59 -12.65 11.39
N SER A 329 25.86 -13.77 11.43
CA SER A 329 26.14 -14.82 12.39
C SER A 329 27.63 -15.14 12.27
N PRO A 330 28.40 -15.21 13.38
CA PRO A 330 29.75 -15.72 13.33
C PRO A 330 29.67 -17.11 12.69
N GLY A 331 30.36 -17.30 11.57
CA GLY A 331 30.46 -18.62 10.95
C GLY A 331 31.02 -19.62 11.97
N PRO A 332 30.63 -20.90 11.91
CA PRO A 332 31.20 -21.91 12.79
C PRO A 332 32.70 -21.95 12.57
N GLN A 333 33.47 -21.73 13.64
CA GLN A 333 34.91 -21.90 13.65
C GLN A 333 35.18 -23.40 13.45
N SER A 334 35.85 -23.75 12.36
CA SER A 334 36.50 -25.04 12.14
C SER A 334 37.96 -24.94 12.53
#